data_AF-A0A8T5TB83-F1
#
_entry.id   AF-A0A8T5TB83-F1
#
_cell.length_a   1.000
_cell.length_b   1.000
_cell.length_c   1.000
_cell.angle_alpha   90.00
_cell.angle_beta   90.00
_cell.angle_gamma   90.00
#
_symmetry.space_group_name_H-M   'P 1'
#
loop_
_entity.id
_entity.type
_entity.pdbx_description
1 polymer ?
#
loop_
_entity_poly.entity_id
_entity_poly.type
_entity_poly.pdbx_seq_one_letter_code
_entity_poly.pdbx_strand_id
1 'polypeptide(L)'
;ILFGASHFLNLLSEQTFSNTILQVIFASSLGVLFGYMYLKTNSLLPSIITHYLINTVGILFTNPNFPDFISLSLFLIFGVGLIPTVFGLLFVKLIVPNSKNGELKRN
;
A
#
# COMPACT_ATOMS: atom_id res chain seq x y z
N ILE A 1 5.31 -4.77 6.42
CA ILE A 1 4.83 -5.97 7.15
C ILE A 1 3.88 -5.61 8.28
N LEU A 2 4.30 -4.85 9.30
CA LEU A 2 3.41 -4.47 10.42
C LEU A 2 2.10 -3.80 9.97
N PHE A 3 2.17 -2.91 8.99
CA PHE A 3 0.99 -2.27 8.40
C PHE A 3 -0.02 -3.27 7.78
N GLY A 4 0.47 -4.34 7.15
CA GLY A 4 -0.43 -5.40 6.67
C GLY A 4 -0.97 -6.24 7.82
N ALA A 5 -0.10 -6.61 8.77
CA ALA A 5 -0.46 -7.42 9.92
C ALA A 5 -1.51 -6.76 10.84
N SER A 6 -1.55 -5.43 10.93
CA SER A 6 -2.60 -4.74 11.71
C SER A 6 -4.01 -5.03 11.21
N HIS A 7 -4.18 -5.47 9.96
CA HIS A 7 -5.49 -5.86 9.44
C HIS A 7 -6.03 -7.17 10.01
N PHE A 8 -5.24 -7.98 10.72
CA PHE A 8 -5.78 -9.11 11.47
C PHE A 8 -6.81 -8.69 12.53
N LEU A 9 -6.79 -7.43 12.97
CA LEU A 9 -7.81 -6.87 13.86
C LEU A 9 -9.21 -6.87 13.22
N ASN A 10 -9.32 -6.90 11.89
CA ASN A 10 -10.62 -6.96 11.22
C ASN A 10 -11.37 -8.28 11.46
N LEU A 11 -10.67 -9.34 11.90
CA LEU A 11 -11.32 -10.58 12.37
C LEU A 11 -12.21 -10.33 13.59
N LEU A 12 -11.91 -9.29 14.38
CA LEU A 12 -12.75 -8.86 15.51
C LEU A 12 -14.02 -8.13 15.06
N SER A 13 -14.08 -7.70 13.80
CA SER A 13 -15.21 -7.02 13.17
C SER A 13 -15.92 -7.92 12.16
N GLU A 14 -15.89 -9.24 12.38
CA GLU A 14 -16.58 -10.26 11.58
C GLU A 14 -16.15 -10.35 10.10
N GLN A 15 -15.00 -9.77 9.73
CA GLN A 15 -14.43 -9.99 8.40
C GLN A 15 -14.01 -11.46 8.25
N THR A 16 -14.31 -12.05 7.09
CA THR A 16 -13.93 -13.44 6.82
C THR A 16 -12.42 -13.63 6.79
N PHE A 17 -11.94 -14.76 7.32
CA PHE A 17 -10.51 -15.07 7.36
C PHE A 17 -9.84 -14.99 5.98
N SER A 18 -10.52 -15.49 4.94
CA SER A 18 -10.03 -15.41 3.56
C SER A 18 -9.83 -13.97 3.08
N ASN A 19 -10.78 -13.08 3.34
CA ASN A 19 -10.67 -11.67 2.96
C ASN A 19 -9.59 -10.95 3.77
N THR A 20 -9.47 -11.27 5.06
CA THR A 20 -8.42 -10.70 5.90
C THR A 20 -7.03 -11.12 5.42
N ILE A 21 -6.82 -12.39 5.04
CA ILE A 21 -5.51 -12.83 4.51
C ILE A 21 -5.15 -12.10 3.21
N LEU A 22 -6.11 -11.97 2.29
CA LEU A 22 -5.89 -11.18 1.07
C LEU A 22 -5.55 -9.72 1.40
N GLN A 23 -6.27 -9.13 2.36
CA GLN A 23 -6.00 -7.78 2.87
C GLN A 23 -4.61 -7.63 3.46
N VAL A 24 -4.17 -8.57 4.30
CA VAL A 24 -2.82 -8.56 4.89
C VAL A 24 -1.74 -8.61 3.80
N ILE A 25 -1.94 -9.42 2.75
CA ILE A 25 -0.97 -9.56 1.64
C ILE A 25 -0.87 -8.25 0.84
N PHE A 26 -1.99 -7.70 0.35
CA PHE A 26 -1.93 -6.49 -0.48
C PHE A 26 -1.55 -5.26 0.35
N ALA A 27 -2.03 -5.14 1.59
CA ALA A 27 -1.69 -4.03 2.48
C ALA A 27 -0.22 -4.08 2.91
N SER A 28 0.37 -5.27 3.06
CA SER A 28 1.81 -5.39 3.30
C SER A 28 2.64 -4.79 2.18
N SER A 29 2.20 -4.97 0.92
CA SER A 29 2.87 -4.40 -0.26
C SER A 29 2.76 -2.87 -0.28
N LEU A 30 1.55 -2.33 -0.05
CA LEU A 30 1.34 -0.89 0.07
C LEU A 30 2.13 -0.28 1.25
N GLY A 31 2.28 -1.01 2.34
CA GLY A 31 3.12 -0.60 3.47
C GLY A 31 4.59 -0.41 3.09
N VAL A 32 5.12 -1.19 2.14
CA VAL A 32 6.47 -0.98 1.59
C VAL A 32 6.53 0.33 0.81
N LEU A 33 5.51 0.63 -0.01
CA LEU A 33 5.42 1.90 -0.73
C LEU A 33 5.38 3.09 0.24
N PHE A 34 4.55 3.03 1.29
CA PHE A 34 4.44 4.10 2.29
C PHE A 34 5.76 4.32 3.05
N GLY A 35 6.46 3.24 3.39
CA GLY A 35 7.80 3.33 3.98
C GLY A 35 8.80 3.97 3.03
N TYR A 36 8.79 3.60 1.76
CA TYR A 36 9.67 4.18 0.74
C TYR A 36 9.41 5.68 0.52
N MET A 37 8.14 6.10 0.46
CA MET A 37 7.75 7.51 0.39
C MET A 37 8.32 8.30 1.56
N TYR A 38 8.21 7.77 2.79
CA TYR A 38 8.80 8.40 3.97
C TYR A 38 10.31 8.53 3.85
N LEU A 39 11.02 7.44 3.51
CA LEU A 39 12.48 7.45 3.37
C LEU A 39 12.97 8.44 2.30
N LYS A 40 12.21 8.61 1.21
CA LYS A 40 12.57 9.52 0.12
C LYS A 40 12.28 10.99 0.43
N THR A 41 11.26 11.27 1.23
CA THR A 41 10.76 12.64 1.45
C THR A 41 11.03 13.18 2.87
N ASN A 42 11.45 12.33 3.80
CA ASN A 42 11.51 12.60 5.24
C ASN A 42 10.19 13.17 5.79
N SER A 43 9.06 12.79 5.19
CA SER A 43 7.73 13.28 5.55
C SER A 43 6.72 12.14 5.48
N LEU A 44 5.80 12.11 6.45
CA LEU A 44 4.66 11.18 6.44
C LEU A 44 3.53 11.66 5.53
N LEU A 45 3.54 12.95 5.15
CA LEU A 45 2.45 13.56 4.40
C LEU A 45 2.14 12.86 3.06
N PRO A 46 3.14 12.49 2.23
CA PRO A 46 2.86 11.78 0.97
C PRO A 46 2.21 10.41 1.20
N SER A 47 2.64 9.68 2.23
CA SER A 47 2.06 8.38 2.60
C SER A 47 0.62 8.51 3.08
N ILE A 48 0.32 9.54 3.90
CA ILE A 48 -1.04 9.83 4.38
C ILE A 48 -1.96 10.17 3.21
N ILE A 49 -1.53 11.08 2.32
CA ILE A 49 -2.33 11.47 1.15
C ILE A 49 -2.58 10.27 0.25
N THR A 50 -1.55 9.48 -0.05
CA THR A 50 -1.69 8.28 -0.90
C THR A 50 -2.64 7.27 -0.26
N HIS A 51 -2.51 7.02 1.04
CA HIS A 51 -3.38 6.11 1.76
C HIS A 51 -4.85 6.57 1.73
N TYR A 52 -5.08 7.87 2.00
CA TYR A 52 -6.41 8.47 1.92
C TYR A 52 -7.03 8.35 0.52
N LEU A 53 -6.24 8.59 -0.53
CA LEU A 53 -6.67 8.46 -1.92
C LEU A 53 -7.01 7.01 -2.27
N ILE A 54 -6.17 6.04 -1.90
CA ILE A 54 -6.46 4.62 -2.12
C ILE A 54 -7.78 4.22 -1.46
N ASN A 55 -8.00 4.63 -0.21
CA ASN A 55 -9.23 4.31 0.50
C ASN A 55 -10.47 4.96 -0.15
N THR A 56 -10.37 6.24 -0.48
CA THR A 56 -11.52 7.00 -1.02
C THR A 56 -11.85 6.60 -2.46
N VAL A 57 -10.83 6.47 -3.31
CA VAL A 57 -11.01 6.03 -4.71
C VAL A 57 -11.40 4.55 -4.74
N GLY A 58 -10.86 3.74 -3.83
CA GLY A 58 -11.21 2.33 -3.69
C GLY A 58 -12.70 2.08 -3.45
N ILE A 59 -13.41 3.02 -2.80
CA ILE A 59 -14.87 2.94 -2.60
C ILE A 59 -15.62 2.82 -3.93
N LEU A 60 -15.13 3.47 -5.00
CA LEU A 60 -15.74 3.40 -6.33
C LEU A 60 -15.70 1.98 -6.92
N PHE A 61 -14.86 1.11 -6.36
CA PHE A 61 -14.63 -0.27 -6.81
C PHE A 61 -15.04 -1.30 -5.75
N THR A 62 -15.91 -0.94 -4.79
CA THR A 62 -16.33 -1.82 -3.67
C THR A 62 -17.34 -2.89 -4.05
N ASN A 63 -17.96 -2.80 -5.23
CA ASN A 63 -18.92 -3.80 -5.71
C ASN A 63 -18.50 -4.44 -7.04
N PRO A 64 -17.28 -5.02 -7.14
CA PRO A 64 -16.84 -5.68 -8.35
C PRO A 64 -17.46 -7.07 -8.43
N ASN A 65 -18.15 -7.36 -9.53
CA ASN A 65 -18.69 -8.69 -9.80
C ASN A 65 -17.58 -9.60 -10.31
N PHE A 66 -16.82 -10.21 -9.39
CA PHE A 66 -15.87 -11.25 -9.74
C PHE A 66 -16.57 -12.61 -9.85
N PRO A 67 -16.28 -13.41 -10.90
CA PRO A 67 -16.94 -14.70 -11.14
C PRO A 67 -16.55 -15.77 -10.11
N ASP A 68 -15.35 -15.65 -9.53
CA ASP A 68 -14.80 -16.60 -8.57
C ASP A 68 -13.79 -15.94 -7.62
N PHE A 69 -13.42 -16.68 -6.58
CA PHE A 69 -12.46 -16.22 -5.56
C PHE A 69 -11.03 -16.06 -6.11
N ILE A 70 -10.66 -16.79 -7.16
CA ILE A 70 -9.33 -16.69 -7.79
C ILE A 70 -9.19 -15.32 -8.46
N SER A 71 -10.20 -14.92 -9.22
CA SER A 71 -10.28 -13.63 -9.91
C SER A 71 -10.24 -12.47 -8.91
N LEU A 72 -11.01 -12.58 -7.82
CA LEU A 72 -10.95 -11.62 -6.71
C LEU A 72 -9.55 -11.55 -6.09
N SER A 73 -8.94 -12.70 -5.81
CA SER A 73 -7.60 -12.77 -5.19
C SER A 73 -6.53 -12.14 -6.07
N LEU A 74 -6.56 -12.43 -7.38
CA LEU A 74 -5.64 -11.83 -8.34
C LEU A 74 -5.83 -10.31 -8.43
N PHE A 75 -7.06 -9.84 -8.47
CA PHE A 75 -7.35 -8.41 -8.47
C PHE A 75 -6.84 -7.72 -7.21
N LEU A 76 -7.10 -8.27 -6.02
CA LEU A 76 -6.66 -7.66 -4.76
C LEU A 76 -5.13 -7.70 -4.62
N ILE A 77 -4.49 -8.83 -4.91
CA ILE A 77 -3.03 -8.97 -4.75
C ILE A 77 -2.28 -8.15 -5.80
N PHE A 78 -2.64 -8.28 -7.08
CA PHE A 78 -1.92 -7.60 -8.16
C PHE A 78 -2.49 -6.22 -8.43
N GLY A 79 -3.80 -6.12 -8.67
CA GLY A 79 -4.45 -4.86 -9.05
C GLY A 79 -4.43 -3.80 -7.95
N VAL A 80 -4.65 -4.19 -6.69
CA VAL A 80 -4.65 -3.24 -5.54
C VAL A 80 -3.31 -3.22 -4.81
N GLY A 81 -2.62 -4.36 -4.69
CA GLY A 81 -1.36 -4.47 -3.96
C GLY A 81 -0.11 -4.16 -4.80
N LEU A 82 0.33 -5.15 -5.57
CA LEU A 82 1.65 -5.17 -6.21
C LEU A 82 1.80 -4.12 -7.32
N ILE A 83 0.83 -4.01 -8.23
CA ILE A 83 0.92 -3.07 -9.36
C ILE A 83 0.99 -1.62 -8.83
N PRO A 84 0.05 -1.14 -7.99
CA PRO A 84 0.16 0.21 -7.41
C PRO A 84 1.44 0.43 -6.61
N THR A 85 1.91 -0.59 -5.89
CA THR A 85 3.17 -0.53 -5.15
C THR A 85 4.35 -0.30 -6.09
N VAL A 86 4.52 -1.13 -7.12
CA VAL A 86 5.63 -1.00 -8.08
C VAL A 86 5.56 0.33 -8.83
N PHE A 87 4.40 0.70 -9.34
CA PHE A 87 4.21 1.99 -10.02
C PHE A 87 4.51 3.17 -9.09
N GLY A 88 4.01 3.14 -7.85
CA GLY A 88 4.27 4.17 -6.85
C GLY A 88 5.76 4.28 -6.49
N LEU A 89 6.46 3.14 -6.32
CA LEU A 89 7.90 3.12 -6.06
C LEU A 89 8.68 3.76 -7.21
N LEU A 90 8.34 3.42 -8.46
CA LEU A 90 8.97 4.00 -9.64
C LEU A 90 8.66 5.49 -9.76
N PHE A 91 7.40 5.89 -9.57
CA PHE A 91 6.98 7.29 -9.62
C PHE A 91 7.74 8.15 -8.61
N VAL A 92 7.80 7.71 -7.35
CA VAL A 92 8.54 8.40 -6.29
C VAL A 92 10.04 8.41 -6.60
N LYS A 93 10.60 7.32 -7.13
CA LYS A 93 12.02 7.26 -7.52
C LYS A 93 12.37 8.26 -8.62
N LEU A 94 11.48 8.45 -9.60
CA LEU A 94 11.68 9.34 -10.74
C LEU A 94 11.49 10.82 -10.38
N ILE A 95 10.52 11.12 -9.52
CA ILE A 95 10.14 12.51 -9.21
C ILE A 95 10.90 13.07 -8.01
N VAL A 96 11.11 12.26 -6.97
CA VAL A 96 11.81 12.72 -5.77
C VAL A 96 13.30 12.51 -5.98
N PRO A 97 14.11 13.58 -6.07
CA PRO A 97 15.55 13.45 -6.25
C PRO A 97 16.16 12.60 -5.13
N ASN A 98 17.23 11.87 -5.42
CA ASN A 98 18.04 11.31 -4.35
C ASN A 98 18.73 12.49 -3.65
N SER A 99 18.34 12.75 -2.40
CA SER A 99 19.03 13.72 -1.56
C SER A 99 20.50 13.30 -1.46
N LYS A 100 21.43 14.16 -1.89
CA LYS A 100 22.88 13.97 -1.76
C LYS A 100 23.38 14.17 -0.31
N ASN A 101 22.49 14.16 0.68
CA ASN A 101 22.81 14.56 2.06
C ASN A 101 23.51 13.47 2.89
N GLY A 102 24.45 12.74 2.27
CA GLY A 102 25.41 11.88 2.95
C GLY A 102 26.75 12.57 3.27
N GLU A 103 27.02 13.76 2.73
CA GLU A 103 28.33 14.44 2.90
C GLU A 103 28.31 15.65 3.84
N LEU A 104 27.15 16.16 4.24
CA LEU A 104 27.04 17.35 5.09
C LEU A 104 26.37 16.99 6.42
N LYS A 105 27.14 16.45 7.37
CA LYS A 105 27.00 16.59 8.84
C LYS A 105 27.98 15.67 9.59
N ARG A 106 29.26 15.81 9.29
CA ARG A 106 30.37 15.39 10.16
C ARG A 106 31.35 16.55 10.30
N ASN A 107 30.93 17.59 11.02
CA ASN A 107 31.82 18.62 11.59
C ASN A 107 31.51 18.71 13.07
#